data_AF-A0AAV5AJ16-F1
#
_entry.id   AF-A0AAV5AJ16-F1
#
_cell.length_a   1.000
_cell.length_b   1.000
_cell.length_c   1.000
_cell.angle_alpha   90.00
_cell.angle_beta   90.00
_cell.angle_gamma   90.00
#
_symmetry.space_group_name_H-M   'P 1'
#
loop_
_entity.id
_entity.type
_entity.pdbx_description
1 polymer ?
#
loop_
_entity_poly.entity_id
_entity_poly.type
_entity_poly.pdbx_seq_one_letter_code
_entity_poly.pdbx_strand_id
1 'polypeptide(L)'
;MKAISVLSAAIVALSLGVQNAVTQNVLPNGTYQFISRITDPFGNSLALTSGTSGSSITLTPLVFGQSNQLWAVKTSGSGNEITVAGTSGNLEAGTQGTLPQPLLTLPSANFVWITKSVGGGTTVTISDPSNSFNWAAPTSTSGASVAVQSASPTPSAAPLQLWVPIIASTSN
;
A
#
# COMPACT_ATOMS: atom_id res chain seq x y z
N MET A 1 47.88 6.16 56.37
CA MET A 1 46.56 6.59 55.86
C MET A 1 46.36 5.97 54.49
N LYS A 2 45.40 5.04 54.34
CA LYS A 2 45.06 4.36 53.08
C LYS A 2 44.06 5.22 52.31
N ALA A 3 44.40 5.66 51.11
CA ALA A 3 43.45 6.30 50.19
C ALA A 3 42.98 5.28 49.15
N ILE A 4 41.65 5.18 49.03
CA ILE A 4 40.89 4.25 48.20
C ILE A 4 40.92 4.75 46.74
N SER A 5 41.38 3.89 45.83
CA SER A 5 41.30 4.08 44.39
C SER A 5 39.86 3.90 43.94
N VAL A 6 39.26 4.95 43.36
CA VAL A 6 37.92 4.91 42.79
C VAL A 6 38.03 4.42 41.34
N LEU A 7 37.51 3.22 41.09
CA LEU A 7 37.41 2.61 39.77
C LEU A 7 36.57 3.49 38.84
N SER A 8 37.15 3.88 37.71
CA SER A 8 36.45 4.54 36.61
C SER A 8 35.59 3.53 35.86
N ALA A 9 34.27 3.69 35.90
CA ALA A 9 33.36 2.98 35.03
C ALA A 9 33.35 3.64 33.65
N ALA A 10 34.06 3.05 32.69
CA ALA A 10 33.95 3.44 31.29
C ALA A 10 32.61 2.93 30.74
N ILE A 11 31.65 3.84 30.55
CA ILE A 11 30.41 3.55 29.84
C ILE A 11 30.74 3.44 28.35
N VAL A 12 30.56 2.23 27.80
CA VAL A 12 30.60 1.98 26.35
C VAL A 12 29.36 2.63 25.75
N ALA A 13 29.53 3.76 25.07
CA ALA A 13 28.49 4.33 24.23
C ALA A 13 28.32 3.45 22.98
N LEU A 14 27.28 2.63 22.97
CA LEU A 14 26.80 1.93 21.77
C LEU A 14 26.50 2.97 20.68
N SER A 15 27.18 2.83 19.54
CA SER A 15 26.88 3.64 18.36
C SER A 15 25.44 3.37 17.91
N LEU A 16 24.57 4.35 18.07
CA LEU A 16 23.30 4.40 17.36
C LEU A 16 23.64 4.56 15.88
N GLY A 17 23.76 3.43 15.19
CA GLY A 17 23.78 3.42 13.73
C GLY A 17 22.57 4.19 13.26
N VAL A 18 22.80 5.32 12.61
CA VAL A 18 21.78 6.04 11.84
C VAL A 18 21.35 5.08 10.75
N GLN A 19 20.33 4.28 11.04
CA GLN A 19 19.65 3.51 10.02
C GLN A 19 18.85 4.51 9.21
N ASN A 20 19.44 5.00 8.13
CA ASN A 20 18.68 5.58 7.03
C ASN A 20 17.77 4.49 6.46
N ALA A 21 16.62 4.27 7.12
CA ALA A 21 15.58 3.37 6.65
C ALA A 21 14.81 4.06 5.52
N VAL A 22 15.44 4.18 4.35
CA VAL A 22 14.76 4.58 3.12
C VAL A 22 14.88 3.45 2.10
N THR A 23 14.11 2.40 2.33
CA THR A 23 13.63 1.51 1.27
C THR A 23 12.12 1.42 1.38
N GLN A 24 11.46 2.57 1.23
CA GLN A 24 10.03 2.76 1.48
C GLN A 24 9.15 2.44 0.26
N ASN A 25 9.72 1.92 -0.83
CA ASN A 25 8.97 1.49 -2.00
C ASN A 25 9.42 0.09 -2.40
N VAL A 26 8.57 -0.91 -2.14
CA VAL A 26 8.91 -2.32 -2.36
C VAL A 26 8.40 -2.87 -3.68
N LEU A 27 7.61 -2.09 -4.42
CA LEU A 27 7.08 -2.51 -5.72
C LEU A 27 7.91 -1.89 -6.85
N PRO A 28 8.64 -2.70 -7.62
CA PRO A 28 9.23 -2.24 -8.87
C PRO A 28 8.19 -1.71 -9.83
N ASN A 29 8.64 -0.96 -10.84
CA ASN A 29 7.78 -0.56 -11.94
C ASN A 29 7.25 -1.81 -12.66
N GLY A 30 5.96 -1.83 -12.98
CA GLY A 30 5.33 -2.98 -13.64
C GLY A 30 3.81 -2.92 -13.62
N THR A 31 3.17 -3.93 -14.22
CA THR A 31 1.71 -4.08 -14.19
C THR A 31 1.32 -5.18 -13.21
N TYR A 32 0.38 -4.87 -12.31
CA TYR A 32 -0.03 -5.72 -11.21
C TYR A 32 -1.55 -5.90 -11.15
N GLN A 33 -1.99 -7.02 -10.59
CA GLN A 33 -3.31 -7.14 -9.97
C GLN A 33 -3.10 -7.10 -8.46
N PHE A 34 -3.79 -6.19 -7.78
CA PHE A 34 -3.76 -6.11 -6.32
C PHE A 34 -4.94 -6.86 -5.72
N ILE A 35 -4.66 -7.91 -4.96
CA ILE A 35 -5.67 -8.80 -4.42
C ILE A 35 -5.80 -8.60 -2.91
N SER A 36 -7.03 -8.54 -2.40
CA SER A 36 -7.29 -8.59 -0.96
C SER A 36 -6.68 -9.87 -0.38
N ARG A 37 -5.92 -9.75 0.71
CA ARG A 37 -5.39 -10.94 1.41
C ARG A 37 -6.49 -11.89 1.91
N ILE A 38 -7.67 -11.36 2.21
CA ILE A 38 -8.82 -12.14 2.69
C ILE A 38 -9.72 -12.43 1.49
N THR A 39 -10.18 -13.68 1.37
CA THR A 39 -11.17 -14.10 0.37
C THR A 39 -12.58 -13.64 0.76
N ASP A 40 -13.51 -13.67 -0.17
CA ASP A 40 -14.92 -13.46 0.16
C ASP A 40 -15.52 -14.67 0.94
N PRO A 41 -16.76 -14.57 1.47
CA PRO A 41 -17.41 -15.68 2.16
C PRO A 41 -17.61 -16.94 1.31
N PHE A 42 -17.48 -16.84 -0.01
CA PHE A 42 -17.58 -17.94 -0.96
C PHE A 42 -16.22 -18.51 -1.36
N GLY A 43 -15.12 -17.99 -0.80
CA GLY A 43 -13.76 -18.43 -1.07
C GLY A 43 -13.12 -17.79 -2.31
N ASN A 44 -13.75 -16.79 -2.93
CA ASN A 44 -13.18 -16.10 -4.09
C ASN A 44 -12.10 -15.11 -3.66
N SER A 45 -10.99 -15.06 -4.40
CA SER A 45 -10.03 -13.95 -4.32
C SER A 45 -10.65 -12.69 -4.90
N LEU A 46 -10.47 -11.55 -4.22
CA LEU A 46 -11.02 -10.27 -4.65
C LEU A 46 -9.91 -9.32 -5.10
N ALA A 47 -10.02 -8.77 -6.30
CA ALA A 47 -9.08 -7.81 -6.87
C ALA A 47 -9.58 -6.37 -6.80
N LEU A 48 -8.67 -5.43 -6.59
CA LEU A 48 -8.89 -4.00 -6.79
C LEU A 48 -9.31 -3.74 -8.23
N THR A 49 -10.50 -3.16 -8.38
CA THR A 49 -11.18 -2.99 -9.66
C THR A 49 -11.52 -1.51 -9.85
N SER A 50 -10.98 -0.93 -10.91
CA SER A 50 -11.26 0.44 -11.32
C SER A 50 -12.66 0.56 -11.94
N GLY A 51 -13.33 1.67 -11.63
CA GLY A 51 -14.52 2.15 -12.34
C GLY A 51 -14.17 3.20 -13.41
N THR A 52 -15.19 3.93 -13.87
CA THR A 52 -14.99 5.13 -14.70
C THR A 52 -14.42 6.28 -13.87
N SER A 53 -13.94 7.33 -14.55
CA SER A 53 -13.45 8.56 -13.88
C SER A 53 -14.47 9.09 -12.88
N GLY A 54 -14.03 9.36 -11.65
CA GLY A 54 -14.84 9.82 -10.52
C GLY A 54 -15.53 8.71 -9.72
N SER A 55 -15.48 7.46 -10.18
CA SER A 55 -16.10 6.32 -9.48
C SER A 55 -15.20 5.78 -8.38
N SER A 56 -15.82 5.21 -7.33
CA SER A 56 -15.10 4.44 -6.31
C SER A 56 -14.40 3.22 -6.90
N ILE A 57 -13.20 2.96 -6.41
CA ILE A 57 -12.50 1.70 -6.64
C ILE A 57 -13.12 0.65 -5.72
N THR A 58 -13.41 -0.53 -6.27
CA THR A 58 -14.11 -1.61 -5.54
C THR A 58 -13.34 -2.91 -5.57
N LEU A 59 -13.74 -3.85 -4.72
CA LEU A 59 -13.31 -5.24 -4.77
C LEU A 59 -14.26 -6.05 -5.65
N THR A 60 -13.75 -6.80 -6.62
CA THR A 60 -14.55 -7.77 -7.40
C THR A 60 -13.80 -9.10 -7.54
N PRO A 61 -14.47 -10.22 -7.85
CA PRO A 61 -13.79 -11.50 -8.04
C PRO A 61 -12.65 -11.37 -9.04
N LEU A 62 -11.50 -11.93 -8.70
CA LEU A 62 -10.31 -11.90 -9.53
C LEU A 62 -10.58 -12.56 -10.88
N VAL A 63 -10.34 -11.81 -11.94
CA VAL A 63 -10.30 -12.31 -13.31
C VAL A 63 -8.92 -11.97 -13.88
N PHE A 64 -8.11 -12.99 -14.14
CA PHE A 64 -6.74 -12.77 -14.60
C PHE A 64 -6.71 -12.05 -15.95
N GLY A 65 -5.90 -10.99 -16.03
CA GLY A 65 -5.76 -10.17 -17.25
C GLY A 65 -6.94 -9.23 -17.55
N GLN A 66 -7.95 -9.17 -16.69
CA GLN A 66 -9.07 -8.24 -16.84
C GLN A 66 -8.57 -6.78 -16.76
N SER A 67 -8.79 -6.00 -17.82
CA SER A 67 -8.18 -4.68 -17.99
C SER A 67 -8.44 -3.70 -16.83
N ASN A 68 -9.66 -3.67 -16.29
CA ASN A 68 -9.99 -2.79 -15.16
C ASN A 68 -9.51 -3.30 -13.79
N GLN A 69 -8.91 -4.49 -13.73
CA GLN A 69 -8.21 -5.02 -12.54
C GLN A 69 -6.68 -4.92 -12.66
N LEU A 70 -6.16 -4.41 -13.79
CA LEU A 70 -4.74 -4.21 -14.03
C LEU A 70 -4.33 -2.79 -13.64
N TRP A 71 -3.27 -2.70 -12.84
CA TRP A 71 -2.73 -1.45 -12.33
C TRP A 71 -1.26 -1.32 -12.70
N ALA A 72 -0.90 -0.27 -13.41
CA ALA A 72 0.49 0.07 -13.68
C ALA A 72 1.06 0.87 -12.50
N VAL A 73 2.11 0.33 -11.90
CA VAL A 73 2.87 0.94 -10.81
C VAL A 73 4.11 1.58 -11.41
N LYS A 74 4.33 2.85 -11.07
CA LYS A 74 5.51 3.60 -11.48
C LYS A 74 6.06 4.36 -10.29
N THR A 75 7.36 4.20 -10.05
CA THR A 75 8.07 4.95 -9.02
C THR A 75 8.00 6.45 -9.32
N SER A 76 7.58 7.24 -8.33
CA SER A 76 7.49 8.70 -8.40
C SER A 76 7.94 9.31 -7.08
N GLY A 77 9.07 10.01 -7.08
CA GLY A 77 9.70 10.54 -5.87
C GLY A 77 9.98 9.43 -4.84
N SER A 78 9.40 9.58 -3.64
CA SER A 78 9.54 8.63 -2.54
C SER A 78 8.48 7.51 -2.54
N GLY A 79 7.56 7.49 -3.51
CA GLY A 79 6.48 6.51 -3.56
C GLY A 79 6.17 6.03 -4.98
N ASN A 80 4.91 5.71 -5.21
CA ASN A 80 4.39 5.19 -6.47
C ASN A 80 3.19 5.98 -6.95
N GLU A 81 3.15 6.25 -8.25
CA GLU A 81 1.92 6.46 -8.99
C GLU A 81 1.31 5.09 -9.29
N ILE A 82 0.02 4.91 -9.01
CA ILE A 82 -0.72 3.66 -9.27
C ILE A 82 -1.85 3.99 -10.25
N THR A 83 -1.64 3.65 -11.51
CA THR A 83 -2.50 4.02 -12.65
C THR A 83 -3.29 2.83 -13.18
N VAL A 84 -4.45 3.05 -13.79
CA VAL A 84 -5.19 1.98 -14.47
C VAL A 84 -4.45 1.59 -15.74
N ALA A 85 -4.03 0.33 -15.85
CA ALA A 85 -3.24 -0.12 -17.00
C ALA A 85 -4.03 -0.01 -18.31
N GLY A 86 -3.34 0.24 -19.42
CA GLY A 86 -3.96 0.35 -20.75
C GLY A 86 -4.72 1.65 -21.01
N THR A 87 -4.90 2.53 -20.01
CA THR A 87 -5.56 3.84 -20.19
C THR A 87 -4.60 4.94 -20.67
N SER A 88 -3.39 4.59 -21.11
CA SER A 88 -2.30 5.53 -21.40
C SER A 88 -1.92 6.43 -20.21
N GLY A 89 -2.17 5.97 -18.98
CA GLY A 89 -1.92 6.75 -17.76
C GLY A 89 -2.94 7.85 -17.50
N ASN A 90 -4.09 7.85 -18.20
CA ASN A 90 -5.10 8.89 -18.02
C ASN A 90 -5.85 8.78 -16.69
N LEU A 91 -5.89 7.60 -16.09
CA LEU A 91 -6.61 7.34 -14.85
C LEU A 91 -5.70 6.73 -13.78
N GLU A 92 -5.86 7.17 -12.54
CA GLU A 92 -5.07 6.71 -11.40
C GLU A 92 -5.90 6.58 -10.12
N ALA A 93 -5.38 5.80 -9.17
CA ALA A 93 -5.98 5.67 -7.85
C ALA A 93 -5.67 6.93 -7.02
N GLY A 94 -6.72 7.61 -6.57
CA GLY A 94 -6.59 8.89 -5.88
C GLY A 94 -7.68 9.12 -4.84
N THR A 95 -7.61 10.27 -4.18
CA THR A 95 -8.66 10.75 -3.26
C THR A 95 -8.93 12.22 -3.54
N GLN A 96 -10.11 12.70 -3.17
CA GLN A 96 -10.46 14.12 -3.24
C GLN A 96 -10.91 14.62 -1.86
N GLY A 97 -10.35 15.74 -1.41
CA GLY A 97 -10.66 16.34 -0.11
C GLY A 97 -9.77 15.85 1.04
N THR A 98 -10.24 16.04 2.27
CA THR A 98 -9.49 15.70 3.50
C THR A 98 -9.78 14.26 3.92
N LEU A 99 -8.73 13.47 4.13
CA LEU A 99 -8.83 12.08 4.60
C LEU A 99 -9.50 11.98 5.99
N PRO A 100 -10.25 10.91 6.28
CA PRO A 100 -10.47 9.71 5.45
C PRO A 100 -11.50 9.92 4.33
N GLN A 101 -11.28 9.29 3.17
CA GLN A 101 -12.13 9.41 1.96
C GLN A 101 -12.21 8.10 1.18
N PRO A 102 -13.23 7.89 0.34
CA PRO A 102 -13.22 6.83 -0.66
C PRO A 102 -11.99 6.91 -1.55
N LEU A 103 -11.47 5.75 -1.96
CA LEU A 103 -10.46 5.67 -3.00
C LEU A 103 -11.17 5.67 -4.35
N LEU A 104 -10.78 6.59 -5.23
CA LEU A 104 -11.46 6.86 -6.49
C LEU A 104 -10.54 6.57 -7.69
N THR A 105 -11.13 6.24 -8.83
CA THR A 105 -10.46 6.31 -10.13
C THR A 105 -10.55 7.75 -10.63
N LEU A 106 -9.44 8.48 -10.68
CA LEU A 106 -9.42 9.90 -11.04
C LEU A 106 -8.54 10.15 -12.27
N PRO A 107 -8.75 11.26 -13.00
CA PRO A 107 -7.78 11.72 -13.98
C PRO A 107 -6.40 11.88 -13.35
N SER A 108 -5.34 11.64 -14.12
CA SER A 108 -3.99 11.72 -13.57
C SER A 108 -3.66 13.11 -13.02
N ALA A 109 -3.28 13.13 -11.75
CA ALA A 109 -2.88 14.29 -10.97
C ALA A 109 -1.60 14.00 -10.14
N ASN A 110 -0.90 12.90 -10.44
CA ASN A 110 0.27 12.39 -9.75
C ASN A 110 0.02 12.07 -8.27
N PHE A 111 -1.07 11.36 -7.95
CA PHE A 111 -1.28 10.82 -6.61
C PHE A 111 -0.17 9.82 -6.26
N VAL A 112 0.59 10.12 -5.20
CA VAL A 112 1.71 9.29 -4.75
C VAL A 112 1.33 8.45 -3.53
N TRP A 113 1.57 7.16 -3.63
CA TRP A 113 1.30 6.16 -2.60
C TRP A 113 2.57 5.43 -2.17
N ILE A 114 2.71 5.20 -0.88
CA ILE A 114 3.80 4.44 -0.31
C ILE A 114 3.40 2.97 -0.25
N THR A 115 4.25 2.08 -0.80
CA THR A 115 4.04 0.63 -0.73
C THR A 115 5.10 0.03 0.20
N LYS A 116 4.65 -0.65 1.26
CA LYS A 116 5.54 -1.30 2.23
C LYS A 116 5.28 -2.78 2.27
N SER A 117 6.34 -3.57 2.22
CA SER A 117 6.28 -5.02 2.36
C SER A 117 5.91 -5.39 3.80
N VAL A 118 5.02 -6.36 3.94
CA VAL A 118 4.63 -6.97 5.21
C VAL A 118 4.76 -8.49 5.08
N GLY A 119 5.17 -9.15 6.16
CA GLY A 119 5.21 -10.62 6.21
C GLY A 119 6.21 -11.26 5.24
N GLY A 120 7.38 -10.65 5.05
CA GLY A 120 8.48 -11.24 4.26
C GLY A 120 8.37 -11.09 2.74
N GLY A 121 7.64 -10.09 2.23
CA GLY A 121 7.63 -9.77 0.79
C GLY A 121 6.36 -10.18 0.04
N THR A 122 5.47 -10.97 0.65
CA THR A 122 4.30 -11.53 -0.04
C THR A 122 3.07 -10.63 -0.01
N THR A 123 3.02 -9.68 0.92
CA THR A 123 1.93 -8.72 1.05
C THR A 123 2.47 -7.30 1.16
N VAL A 124 1.67 -6.33 0.76
CA VAL A 124 1.98 -4.90 0.90
C VAL A 124 0.86 -4.16 1.61
N THR A 125 1.23 -3.14 2.38
CA THR A 125 0.33 -2.03 2.72
C THR A 125 0.52 -0.91 1.71
N ILE A 126 -0.56 -0.23 1.37
CA ILE A 126 -0.55 0.96 0.50
C ILE A 126 -1.04 2.12 1.34
N SER A 127 -0.20 3.13 1.54
CA SER A 127 -0.47 4.24 2.46
C SER A 127 -0.20 5.60 1.83
N ASP A 128 -0.74 6.64 2.43
CA ASP A 128 -0.36 8.01 2.09
C ASP A 128 1.13 8.28 2.43
N PRO A 129 1.74 9.36 1.91
CA PRO A 129 3.13 9.70 2.18
C PRO A 129 3.49 9.87 3.66
N SER A 130 2.52 10.28 4.50
CA SER A 130 2.74 10.41 5.94
C SER A 130 2.61 9.08 6.70
N ASN A 131 2.13 8.02 6.03
CA ASN A 131 1.78 6.72 6.61
C ASN A 131 0.72 6.80 7.72
N SER A 132 -0.10 7.84 7.71
CA SER A 132 -1.19 8.04 8.68
C SER A 132 -2.49 7.39 8.19
N PHE A 133 -2.60 7.10 6.90
CA PHE A 133 -3.76 6.49 6.29
C PHE A 133 -3.38 5.36 5.33
N ASN A 134 -4.14 4.28 5.37
CA ASN A 134 -3.96 3.11 4.52
C ASN A 134 -5.18 2.90 3.62
N TRP A 135 -4.94 2.35 2.43
CA TRP A 135 -6.00 1.76 1.62
C TRP A 135 -6.60 0.58 2.38
N ALA A 136 -7.92 0.57 2.51
CA ALA A 136 -8.64 -0.44 3.23
C ALA A 136 -10.04 -0.66 2.65
N ALA A 137 -10.50 -1.91 2.63
CA ALA A 137 -11.92 -2.21 2.43
C ALA A 137 -12.55 -2.63 3.78
N PRO A 138 -13.78 -2.14 4.09
CA PRO A 138 -14.44 -2.46 5.35
C PRO A 138 -14.88 -3.92 5.43
N THR A 139 -15.13 -4.56 4.29
CA THR A 139 -15.55 -5.96 4.19
C THR A 139 -14.84 -6.66 3.04
N SER A 140 -14.63 -7.97 3.19
CA SER A 140 -14.13 -8.85 2.12
C SER A 140 -15.30 -9.36 1.28
N THR A 141 -16.00 -8.48 0.57
CA THR A 141 -17.15 -8.86 -0.26
C THR A 141 -17.04 -8.25 -1.64
N SER A 142 -17.49 -8.96 -2.67
CA SER A 142 -17.63 -8.38 -4.01
C SER A 142 -18.50 -7.12 -3.97
N GLY A 143 -18.07 -6.07 -4.65
CA GLY A 143 -18.67 -4.74 -4.65
C GLY A 143 -18.25 -3.85 -3.47
N ALA A 144 -17.48 -4.35 -2.49
CA ALA A 144 -17.01 -3.52 -1.38
C ALA A 144 -16.14 -2.37 -1.90
N SER A 145 -16.48 -1.14 -1.49
CA SER A 145 -15.68 0.03 -1.84
C SER A 145 -14.40 0.09 -1.02
N VAL A 146 -13.30 0.46 -1.68
CA VAL A 146 -12.01 0.72 -1.03
C VAL A 146 -11.98 2.19 -0.59
N ALA A 147 -11.45 2.44 0.59
CA ALA A 147 -11.30 3.77 1.16
C ALA A 147 -9.88 3.96 1.71
N VAL A 148 -9.50 5.21 1.90
CA VAL A 148 -8.27 5.60 2.59
C VAL A 148 -8.66 5.95 4.03
N GLN A 149 -8.28 5.08 4.95
CA GLN A 149 -8.71 5.11 6.36
C GLN A 149 -7.52 5.29 7.28
N SER A 150 -7.74 5.83 8.47
CA SER A 150 -6.68 5.99 9.48
C SER A 150 -5.97 4.66 9.72
N ALA A 151 -4.64 4.68 9.69
CA ALA A 151 -3.83 3.52 10.03
C ALA A 151 -4.17 3.09 11.47
N SER A 152 -4.72 1.89 11.64
CA SER A 152 -5.02 1.35 12.97
C SER A 152 -3.74 0.78 13.58
N PRO A 153 -3.37 1.13 14.81
CA PRO A 153 -2.24 0.51 15.51
C PRO A 153 -2.55 -0.91 16.01
N THR A 154 -3.82 -1.35 15.98
CA THR A 154 -4.28 -2.62 16.57
C THR A 154 -4.83 -3.58 15.51
N PRO A 155 -4.28 -4.81 15.40
CA PRO A 155 -4.64 -5.78 14.35
C PRO A 155 -5.97 -6.53 14.60
N SER A 156 -6.70 -6.25 15.68
CA SER A 156 -7.78 -7.14 16.17
C SER A 156 -9.13 -7.03 15.43
N ALA A 157 -9.33 -6.01 14.59
CA ALA A 157 -10.49 -5.86 13.71
C ALA A 157 -10.15 -5.00 12.48
N ALA A 158 -8.87 -5.01 12.10
CA ALA A 158 -8.38 -4.06 11.10
C ALA A 158 -9.06 -4.34 9.76
N PRO A 159 -9.59 -3.31 9.08
CA PRO A 159 -10.13 -3.45 7.74
C PRO A 159 -9.04 -4.00 6.81
N LEU A 160 -9.42 -4.48 5.63
CA LEU A 160 -8.51 -5.16 4.68
C LEU A 160 -7.40 -4.22 4.19
N GLN A 161 -6.31 -4.09 4.95
CA GLN A 161 -5.19 -3.18 4.69
C GLN A 161 -4.00 -3.85 4.02
N LEU A 162 -4.11 -5.15 3.74
CA LEU A 162 -3.04 -5.96 3.16
C LEU A 162 -3.44 -6.43 1.77
N TRP A 163 -2.55 -6.16 0.83
CA TRP A 163 -2.71 -6.46 -0.58
C TRP A 163 -1.65 -7.46 -1.02
N VAL A 164 -2.04 -8.41 -1.86
CA VAL A 164 -1.13 -9.35 -2.52
C VAL A 164 -0.95 -8.85 -3.97
N PRO A 165 0.18 -8.23 -4.31
CA PRO A 165 0.47 -7.82 -5.67
C PRO A 165 0.89 -9.04 -6.50
N ILE A 166 0.16 -9.33 -7.57
CA ILE A 166 0.54 -10.35 -8.55
C ILE A 166 0.99 -9.65 -9.83
N ILE A 167 2.20 -9.97 -10.30
CA ILE A 167 2.74 -9.44 -11.55
C ILE A 167 1.91 -10.00 -12.71
N ALA A 168 1.28 -9.10 -13.46
CA ALA A 168 0.58 -9.43 -14.70
C ALA A 168 1.51 -9.33 -15.92
N SER A 169 2.44 -8.37 -15.90
CA SER A 169 3.54 -8.27 -16.86
C SER A 169 4.65 -7.38 -16.31
N THR A 170 5.90 -7.68 -16.68
CA THR A 170 7.04 -6.79 -16.47
C THR A 170 7.17 -5.90 -17.70
N SER A 171 7.16 -4.58 -17.50
CA SER A 171 7.64 -3.65 -18.54
C SER A 171 9.16 -3.79 -18.62
N ASN A 172 9.67 -4.26 -19.77
CA ASN A 172 11.09 -4.17 -20.10
C ASN A 172 11.50 -2.72 -20.33
#